data_AF-A0A7R9BBH5-F1
#
_entry.id   AF-A0A7R9BBH5-F1
#
_cell.length_a   1.000
_cell.length_b   1.000
_cell.length_c   1.000
_cell.angle_alpha   90.00
_cell.angle_beta   90.00
_cell.angle_gamma   90.00
#
_symmetry.space_group_name_H-M   'P 1'
#
loop_
_entity.id
_entity.type
_entity.pdbx_description
1 polymer ?
#
loop_
_entity_poly.entity_id
_entity_poly.type
_entity_poly.pdbx_seq_one_letter_code
_entity_poly.pdbx_strand_id
1 'polypeptide(L)'
;MWKWSSKYVYVIIAALTTLGIAVTFVVAYVYQFPVNYLQLDDASLADYLQALYYPTHARYPPWTIGLCLGYILHRTHGRQLTLTTSSILSGWVGSNICMIGAVLGLTPFQQSDYVYGRLESSLYHAVFRAGWSVGVAWIIFACDAGYG
;
A
#
# COMPACT_ATOMS: atom_id res chain seq x y z
N MET A 1 -26.00 17.99 0.03
CA MET A 1 -25.19 18.95 -0.75
C MET A 1 -23.90 18.26 -1.17
N TRP A 2 -23.35 18.59 -2.35
CA TRP A 2 -22.19 17.99 -3.04
C TRP A 2 -22.48 16.76 -3.96
N LYS A 3 -22.93 17.04 -5.20
CA LYS A 3 -23.08 16.04 -6.29
C LYS A 3 -21.79 15.91 -7.11
N TRP A 4 -20.67 15.54 -6.49
CA TRP A 4 -19.52 15.12 -7.30
C TRP A 4 -19.80 13.76 -7.91
N SER A 5 -19.63 13.63 -9.23
CA SER A 5 -19.83 12.34 -9.87
C SER A 5 -18.78 11.36 -9.33
N SER A 6 -19.23 10.18 -8.87
CA SER A 6 -18.42 9.22 -8.11
C SER A 6 -17.11 8.84 -8.80
N LYS A 7 -17.04 8.95 -10.13
CA LYS A 7 -15.82 8.72 -10.94
C LYS A 7 -14.65 9.64 -10.56
N TYR A 8 -14.91 10.91 -10.24
CA TYR A 8 -13.83 11.85 -9.93
C TYR A 8 -13.17 11.55 -8.58
N VAL A 9 -13.93 11.03 -7.61
CA VAL A 9 -13.40 10.61 -6.31
C VAL A 9 -12.38 9.48 -6.48
N TYR A 10 -12.74 8.44 -7.25
CA TYR A 10 -11.84 7.33 -7.53
C TYR A 10 -10.58 7.76 -8.29
N VAL A 11 -10.72 8.65 -9.29
CA VAL A 11 -9.57 9.17 -10.06
C VAL A 11 -8.63 9.98 -9.17
N ILE A 12 -9.14 10.86 -8.31
CA ILE A 12 -8.31 11.65 -7.40
C ILE A 12 -7.59 10.74 -6.41
N ILE A 13 -8.29 9.79 -5.79
CA ILE A 13 -7.67 8.87 -4.83
C ILE A 13 -6.60 8.02 -5.50
N ALA A 14 -6.84 7.52 -6.71
CA ALA A 14 -5.86 6.78 -7.48
C ALA A 14 -4.62 7.64 -7.78
N ALA A 15 -4.82 8.87 -8.25
CA ALA A 15 -3.73 9.82 -8.55
C ALA A 15 -2.92 10.20 -7.29
N LEU A 16 -3.58 10.41 -6.15
CA LEU A 16 -2.90 10.67 -4.89
C LEU A 16 -2.09 9.46 -4.44
N THR A 17 -2.67 8.26 -4.50
CA THR A 17 -2.00 7.02 -4.10
C THR A 17 -0.76 6.76 -4.97
N THR A 18 -0.88 6.92 -6.29
CA THR A 18 0.26 6.75 -7.21
C THR A 18 1.34 7.80 -6.99
N LEU A 19 0.95 9.06 -6.74
CA LEU A 19 1.90 10.11 -6.39
C LEU A 19 2.66 9.77 -5.09
N GLY A 20 1.98 9.25 -4.08
CA GLY A 20 2.62 8.92 -2.80
C GLY A 20 3.59 7.77 -2.94
N ILE A 21 3.21 6.72 -3.69
CA ILE A 21 4.11 5.61 -4.05
C ILE A 21 5.32 6.13 -4.83
N ALA A 22 5.12 7.03 -5.81
CA ALA A 22 6.21 7.60 -6.59
C ALA A 22 7.17 8.44 -5.72
N VAL A 23 6.64 9.24 -4.80
CA VAL A 23 7.44 10.02 -3.84
C VAL A 23 8.28 9.09 -2.96
N THR A 24 7.67 8.06 -2.37
CA THR A 24 8.40 7.06 -1.56
C THR A 24 9.49 6.37 -2.37
N PHE A 25 9.20 6.00 -3.63
CA PHE A 25 10.19 5.40 -4.54
C PHE A 25 11.36 6.34 -4.82
N VAL A 26 11.08 7.59 -5.19
CA VAL A 26 12.11 8.59 -5.52
C VAL A 26 13.00 8.87 -4.31
N VAL A 27 12.41 9.06 -3.12
CA VAL A 27 13.18 9.29 -1.89
C VAL A 27 14.04 8.06 -1.58
N ALA A 28 13.48 6.85 -1.60
CA ALA A 28 14.25 5.63 -1.35
C ALA A 28 15.40 5.44 -2.36
N TYR A 29 15.18 5.80 -3.62
CA TYR A 29 16.16 5.66 -4.69
C TYR A 29 17.30 6.68 -4.60
N VAL A 30 16.99 7.94 -4.30
CA VAL A 30 17.96 9.04 -4.20
C VAL A 30 18.85 8.88 -2.98
N TYR A 31 18.25 8.58 -1.82
CA TYR A 31 18.98 8.43 -0.56
C TYR A 31 19.55 7.03 -0.35
N GLN A 32 19.27 6.09 -1.27
CA GLN A 32 19.78 4.73 -1.24
C GLN A 32 19.49 3.96 0.05
N PHE A 33 18.30 4.15 0.62
CA PHE A 33 17.97 3.51 1.88
C PHE A 33 17.82 1.98 1.71
N PRO A 34 18.57 1.16 2.47
CA PRO A 34 18.34 -0.28 2.50
C PRO A 34 16.98 -0.57 3.17
N VAL A 35 16.38 -1.71 2.82
CA VAL A 35 15.12 -2.15 3.43
C VAL A 35 15.36 -2.62 4.88
N ASN A 36 16.52 -3.23 5.13
CA ASN A 36 16.90 -3.71 6.46
C ASN A 36 17.42 -2.58 7.35
N TYR A 37 16.51 -1.89 8.02
CA TYR A 37 16.84 -0.79 8.93
C TYR A 37 17.54 -1.23 10.22
N LEU A 38 17.51 -2.52 10.58
CA LEU A 38 18.17 -3.04 11.79
C LEU A 38 19.69 -3.09 11.67
N GLN A 39 20.21 -3.03 10.44
CA GLN A 39 21.65 -3.04 10.15
C GLN A 39 22.19 -1.63 9.85
N LEU A 40 21.35 -0.61 9.91
CA LEU A 40 21.78 0.78 9.75
C LEU A 40 22.52 1.26 11.00
N ASP A 41 23.54 2.10 10.80
CA ASP A 41 24.11 2.89 11.88
C ASP A 41 23.14 3.98 12.35
N ASP A 42 23.39 4.57 13.52
CA ASP A 42 22.48 5.55 14.13
C ASP A 42 22.22 6.76 13.22
N ALA A 43 23.25 7.19 12.47
CA ALA A 43 23.15 8.30 11.52
C ALA A 43 22.23 7.96 10.34
N SER A 44 22.45 6.83 9.66
CA SER A 44 21.61 6.42 8.53
C SER A 44 20.19 6.08 8.97
N LEU A 45 20.01 5.55 10.18
CA LEU A 45 18.70 5.32 10.76
C LEU A 45 17.96 6.65 11.00
N ALA A 46 18.65 7.66 11.55
CA ALA A 46 18.06 8.99 11.73
C ALA A 46 17.63 9.61 10.39
N ASP A 47 18.47 9.49 9.35
CA ASP A 47 18.14 9.97 8.00
C ASP A 47 16.94 9.23 7.40
N TYR A 48 16.90 7.89 7.52
CA TYR A 48 15.76 7.09 7.09
C TYR A 48 14.47 7.53 7.80
N LEU A 49 14.55 7.73 9.12
CA LEU A 49 13.41 8.16 9.90
C LEU A 49 12.91 9.53 9.46
N GLN A 50 13.81 10.49 9.26
CA GLN A 50 13.46 11.84 8.84
C GLN A 50 12.97 11.94 7.39
N ALA A 51 13.47 11.09 6.48
CA ALA A 51 13.16 11.18 5.06
C ALA A 51 12.00 10.28 4.61
N LEU A 52 11.84 9.09 5.22
CA LEU A 52 10.84 8.09 4.78
C LEU A 52 9.80 7.72 5.85
N TYR A 53 10.17 7.77 7.14
CA TYR A 53 9.29 7.27 8.20
C TYR A 53 8.42 8.36 8.84
N TYR A 54 8.95 9.53 9.17
CA TYR A 54 8.17 10.60 9.78
C TYR A 54 7.35 11.44 8.80
N PRO A 55 7.83 11.72 7.58
CA PRO A 55 7.09 12.57 6.66
C PRO A 55 5.75 11.95 6.25
N THR A 56 4.68 12.72 6.45
CA THR A 56 3.32 12.32 6.08
C THR A 56 3.19 12.10 4.57
N HIS A 57 3.87 12.91 3.76
CA HIS A 57 3.87 12.79 2.30
C HIS A 57 4.52 11.48 1.79
N ALA A 58 5.41 10.84 2.56
CA ALA A 58 6.02 9.56 2.21
C ALA A 58 5.21 8.34 2.72
N ARG A 59 4.12 8.59 3.46
CA ARG A 59 3.36 7.58 4.21
C ARG A 59 1.85 7.55 3.98
N TYR A 60 1.31 8.49 3.22
CA TYR A 60 -0.14 8.57 3.01
C TYR A 60 -0.77 7.54 2.04
N PRO A 61 -0.07 6.74 1.20
CA PRO A 61 -0.76 5.79 0.30
C PRO A 61 -1.74 4.82 1.00
N PRO A 62 -1.42 4.24 2.17
CA PRO A 62 -2.39 3.49 2.98
C PRO A 62 -3.65 4.28 3.35
N TRP A 63 -3.49 5.58 3.65
CA TRP A 63 -4.59 6.44 4.08
C TRP A 63 -5.55 6.71 2.93
N THR A 64 -5.04 6.95 1.72
CA THR A 64 -5.87 7.15 0.53
C THR A 64 -6.62 5.89 0.13
N ILE A 65 -6.00 4.71 0.28
CA ILE A 65 -6.66 3.41 0.06
C ILE A 65 -7.79 3.21 1.08
N GLY A 66 -7.54 3.47 2.37
CA GLY A 66 -8.56 3.38 3.42
C GLY A 66 -9.72 4.36 3.21
N LEU A 67 -9.43 5.59 2.76
CA LEU A 67 -10.46 6.58 2.42
C LEU A 67 -11.30 6.14 1.21
N CYS A 68 -10.68 5.50 0.22
CA CYS A 68 -11.39 4.87 -0.89
C CYS A 68 -12.39 3.82 -0.41
N LEU A 69 -11.90 2.90 0.43
CA LEU A 69 -12.72 1.84 1.00
C LEU A 69 -13.89 2.40 1.81
N GLY A 70 -13.62 3.35 2.72
CA GLY A 70 -14.67 3.99 3.52
C GLY A 70 -15.73 4.67 2.66
N TYR A 71 -15.33 5.31 1.57
CA TYR A 71 -16.28 5.88 0.61
C TYR A 71 -17.10 4.81 -0.12
N ILE A 72 -16.49 3.69 -0.52
CA ILE A 72 -17.19 2.54 -1.13
C ILE A 72 -18.23 2.00 -0.14
N LEU A 73 -17.81 1.65 1.07
CA LEU A 73 -18.67 1.10 2.12
C LEU A 73 -19.84 2.04 2.43
N HIS A 74 -19.58 3.35 2.56
CA HIS A 74 -20.64 4.33 2.78
C HIS A 74 -21.68 4.36 1.64
N ARG A 75 -21.24 4.17 0.39
CA ARG A 75 -22.11 4.19 -0.80
C ARG A 75 -22.85 2.87 -1.02
N THR A 76 -22.30 1.77 -0.53
CA THR A 76 -22.88 0.43 -0.62
C THR A 76 -23.65 0.03 0.63
N HIS A 77 -23.57 0.82 1.71
CA HIS A 77 -24.25 0.56 2.96
C HIS A 77 -25.75 0.32 2.76
N GLY A 78 -26.25 -0.79 3.30
CA GLY A 78 -27.65 -1.20 3.21
C GLY A 78 -28.09 -1.72 1.83
N ARG A 79 -27.16 -1.91 0.88
CA ARG A 79 -27.44 -2.55 -0.41
C ARG A 79 -26.89 -3.97 -0.42
N GLN A 80 -27.67 -4.91 -0.96
CA GLN A 80 -27.15 -6.22 -1.30
C GLN A 80 -26.29 -6.11 -2.56
N LEU A 81 -24.98 -6.28 -2.41
CA LEU A 81 -24.05 -6.34 -3.52
C LEU A 81 -23.99 -7.77 -4.05
N THR A 82 -24.35 -7.98 -5.31
CA THR A 82 -24.18 -9.27 -5.97
C THR A 82 -22.88 -9.25 -6.77
N LEU A 83 -21.81 -9.80 -6.22
CA LEU A 83 -20.54 -10.01 -6.91
C LEU A 83 -20.54 -11.36 -7.63
N THR A 84 -19.86 -11.41 -8.78
CA THR A 84 -19.65 -12.68 -9.47
C THR A 84 -18.61 -13.53 -8.73
N THR A 85 -18.71 -14.85 -8.82
CA THR A 85 -17.71 -15.78 -8.24
C THR A 85 -16.30 -15.47 -8.72
N SER A 86 -16.15 -15.07 -9.99
CA SER A 86 -14.86 -14.67 -10.55
C SER A 86 -14.29 -13.42 -9.86
N SER A 87 -15.12 -12.40 -9.62
CA SER A 87 -14.71 -11.19 -8.90
C SER A 87 -14.27 -11.50 -7.47
N ILE A 88 -15.04 -12.33 -6.76
CA ILE A 88 -14.74 -12.75 -5.38
C ILE A 88 -13.40 -13.50 -5.34
N LEU A 89 -13.22 -14.49 -6.22
CA LEU A 89 -12.00 -15.27 -6.29
C LEU A 89 -10.79 -14.39 -6.63
N SER A 90 -10.93 -13.49 -7.61
CA SER A 90 -9.85 -12.59 -8.02
C SER A 90 -9.43 -11.64 -6.89
N GLY A 91 -10.39 -11.13 -6.12
CA GLY A 91 -10.08 -10.26 -4.99
C GLY A 91 -9.42 -11.02 -3.85
N TRP A 92 -9.86 -12.24 -3.53
CA TRP A 92 -9.20 -13.08 -2.53
C TRP A 92 -7.78 -13.47 -2.92
N VAL A 93 -7.58 -13.90 -4.17
CA VAL A 93 -6.24 -14.21 -4.70
C VAL A 93 -5.36 -12.96 -4.67
N GLY A 94 -5.86 -11.83 -5.17
CA GLY A 94 -5.13 -10.55 -5.17
C GLY A 94 -4.76 -10.10 -3.76
N SER A 95 -5.69 -10.19 -2.81
CA SER A 95 -5.45 -9.85 -1.41
C SER A 95 -4.35 -10.70 -0.78
N ASN A 96 -4.41 -12.02 -0.97
CA ASN A 96 -3.39 -12.93 -0.47
C ASN A 96 -2.03 -12.65 -1.11
N ILE A 97 -1.97 -12.42 -2.43
CA ILE A 97 -0.72 -12.06 -3.12
C ILE A 97 -0.14 -10.77 -2.54
N CYS A 98 -0.96 -9.74 -2.34
CA CYS A 98 -0.51 -8.47 -1.77
C CYS A 98 0.01 -8.62 -0.34
N MET A 99 -0.69 -9.37 0.51
CA MET A 99 -0.30 -9.56 1.92
C MET A 99 0.94 -10.44 2.04
N ILE A 100 0.95 -11.59 1.36
CA ILE A 100 2.09 -12.52 1.35
C ILE A 100 3.30 -11.82 0.73
N GLY A 101 3.13 -11.12 -0.39
CA GLY A 101 4.20 -10.35 -1.02
C GLY A 101 4.77 -9.24 -0.13
N ALA A 102 3.93 -8.57 0.66
CA ALA A 102 4.39 -7.57 1.61
C ALA A 102 5.15 -8.17 2.81
N VAL A 103 4.88 -9.41 3.20
CA VAL A 103 5.64 -10.08 4.28
C VAL A 103 6.88 -10.79 3.75
N LEU A 104 6.71 -11.68 2.78
CA LEU A 104 7.80 -12.48 2.21
C LEU A 104 8.75 -11.66 1.34
N GLY A 105 8.26 -10.54 0.78
CA GLY A 105 9.13 -9.61 0.05
C GLY A 105 10.22 -9.01 0.92
N LEU A 106 10.06 -9.00 2.25
CA LEU A 106 11.11 -8.56 3.18
C LEU A 106 12.27 -9.56 3.29
N THR A 107 11.99 -10.85 3.10
CA THR A 107 12.91 -11.95 3.45
C THR A 107 14.27 -11.87 2.75
N PRO A 108 14.37 -11.57 1.42
CA PRO A 108 15.66 -11.45 0.76
C PRO A 108 16.53 -10.34 1.35
N PHE A 109 15.93 -9.21 1.75
CA PHE A 109 16.65 -8.07 2.31
C PHE A 109 17.22 -8.33 3.71
N GLN A 110 16.77 -9.38 4.39
CA GLN A 110 17.22 -9.74 5.74
C GLN A 110 18.35 -10.77 5.76
N GLN A 111 18.72 -11.33 4.61
CA GLN A 111 19.79 -12.33 4.53
C GLN A 111 21.16 -11.67 4.72
N SER A 112 22.10 -12.36 5.37
CA SER A 112 23.45 -11.84 5.64
C SER A 112 24.31 -11.70 4.38
N ASP A 113 24.02 -12.47 3.34
CA ASP A 113 24.69 -12.47 2.05
C ASP A 113 23.99 -11.57 1.02
N TYR A 114 22.93 -10.84 1.42
CA TYR A 114 22.21 -9.94 0.54
C TYR A 114 23.09 -8.77 0.10
N VAL A 115 23.24 -8.62 -1.22
CA VAL A 115 23.93 -7.48 -1.83
C VAL A 115 22.90 -6.41 -2.14
N TYR A 116 23.12 -5.19 -1.65
CA TYR A 116 22.20 -4.08 -1.82
C TYR A 116 21.88 -3.80 -3.30
N GLY A 117 20.63 -4.06 -3.68
CA GLY A 117 20.06 -3.62 -4.94
C GLY A 117 19.25 -2.33 -4.76
N ARG A 118 19.71 -1.24 -5.37
CA ARG A 118 19.05 0.07 -5.28
C ARG A 118 17.61 0.04 -5.79
N LEU A 119 17.39 -0.56 -6.96
CA LEU A 119 16.08 -0.60 -7.61
C LEU A 119 15.08 -1.43 -6.80
N GLU A 120 15.44 -2.65 -6.41
CA GLU A 120 14.58 -3.55 -5.64
C GLU A 120 14.24 -3.01 -4.24
N SER A 121 15.22 -2.40 -3.55
CA SER A 121 14.98 -1.78 -2.25
C SER A 121 14.01 -0.62 -2.35
N SER A 122 14.18 0.23 -3.37
CA SER A 122 13.31 1.38 -3.61
C SER A 122 11.89 0.96 -4.00
N LEU A 123 11.77 -0.07 -4.86
CA LEU A 123 10.48 -0.66 -5.22
C LEU A 123 9.77 -1.21 -3.98
N TYR A 124 10.47 -1.99 -3.16
CA TYR A 124 9.89 -2.58 -1.96
C TYR A 124 9.36 -1.49 -1.03
N HIS A 125 10.18 -0.48 -0.68
CA HIS A 125 9.78 0.66 0.17
C HIS A 125 8.51 1.37 -0.33
N ALA A 126 8.39 1.53 -1.65
CA ALA A 126 7.27 2.21 -2.28
C ALA A 126 5.97 1.40 -2.26
N VAL A 127 6.05 0.08 -2.53
CA VAL A 127 4.86 -0.73 -2.79
C VAL A 127 4.35 -1.50 -1.58
N PHE A 128 5.20 -1.89 -0.62
CA PHE A 128 4.79 -2.86 0.41
C PHE A 128 3.62 -2.34 1.28
N ARG A 129 3.66 -1.06 1.68
CA ARG A 129 2.60 -0.43 2.50
C ARG A 129 1.29 -0.33 1.73
N ALA A 130 1.38 0.06 0.47
CA ALA A 130 0.21 0.19 -0.40
C ALA A 130 -0.41 -1.20 -0.69
N GLY A 131 0.41 -2.19 -1.05
CA GLY A 131 -0.01 -3.57 -1.28
C GLY A 131 -0.70 -4.16 -0.05
N TRP A 132 -0.06 -4.07 1.12
CA TRP A 132 -0.69 -4.49 2.38
C TRP A 132 -2.06 -3.84 2.60
N SER A 133 -2.15 -2.53 2.37
CA SER A 133 -3.40 -1.78 2.54
C SER A 133 -4.49 -2.19 1.55
N VAL A 134 -4.14 -2.51 0.30
CA VAL A 134 -5.08 -3.06 -0.69
C VAL A 134 -5.61 -4.42 -0.25
N GLY A 135 -4.74 -5.31 0.25
CA GLY A 135 -5.15 -6.62 0.75
C GLY A 135 -6.12 -6.50 1.92
N VAL A 136 -5.77 -5.70 2.93
CA VAL A 136 -6.67 -5.42 4.07
C VAL A 136 -7.98 -4.79 3.60
N ALA A 137 -7.94 -3.87 2.64
CA ALA A 137 -9.15 -3.24 2.13
C ALA A 137 -10.10 -4.23 1.44
N TRP A 138 -9.56 -5.20 0.68
CA TRP A 138 -10.37 -6.27 0.11
C TRP A 138 -11.02 -7.14 1.19
N ILE A 139 -10.26 -7.56 2.22
CA ILE A 139 -10.79 -8.40 3.30
C ILE A 139 -11.97 -7.70 3.98
N ILE A 140 -11.80 -6.44 4.36
CA ILE A 140 -12.87 -5.65 5.00
C ILE A 140 -14.10 -5.57 4.09
N PHE A 141 -13.90 -5.26 2.81
CA PHE A 141 -14.98 -5.16 1.84
C PHE A 141 -15.71 -6.50 1.63
N ALA A 142 -14.98 -7.61 1.52
CA ALA A 142 -15.54 -8.94 1.35
C ALA A 142 -16.39 -9.34 2.56
N CYS A 143 -15.89 -9.10 3.78
CA CYS A 143 -16.65 -9.36 5.01
C CYS A 143 -17.92 -8.51 5.09
N ASP A 144 -17.86 -7.20 4.79
CA ASP A 144 -19.04 -6.32 4.79
C ASP A 144 -20.08 -6.72 3.74
N ALA A 145 -19.62 -7.15 2.57
CA ALA A 145 -20.49 -7.59 1.47
C ALA A 145 -21.07 -9.01 1.65
N GLY A 146 -20.70 -9.75 2.71
CA GLY A 146 -21.16 -11.11 2.97
C GLY A 146 -20.41 -12.21 2.19
N TYR A 147 -19.23 -11.90 1.68
CA TYR A 147 -18.31 -12.80 0.96
C TYR A 147 -17.02 -13.10 1.76
N GLY A 148 -17.09 -12.89 3.07
CA GLY A 148 -16.03 -13.14 4.04
C GLY A 148 -15.74 -14.62 4.26
#